data_AF-A0A533U0Q7-F1
#
_entry.id   AF-A0A533U0Q7-F1
#
_cell.length_a   1.000
_cell.length_b   1.000
_cell.length_c   1.000
_cell.angle_alpha   90.00
_cell.angle_beta   90.00
_cell.angle_gamma   90.00
#
_symmetry.space_group_name_H-M   'P 1'
#
loop_
_entity.id
_entity.type
_entity.pdbx_description
1 polymer ?
#
loop_
_entity_poly.entity_id
_entity_poly.type
_entity_poly.pdbx_seq_one_letter_code
_entity_poly.pdbx_strand_id
1 'polypeptide(L)'
;MEKRTPHYKLEKIKKTVADNNSRPFTMTALRGGLELGLTEPLMREVVLKLTRDDFYKSMTTHSDHRLWQDVYQGKTPDNIPVYIKITDFNDARPLVIQFKAK
;
A
#
# COMPACT_ATOMS: atom_id res chain seq x y z
N MET A 1 -13.89 -7.71 9.20
CA MET A 1 -14.25 -8.70 8.16
C MET A 1 -13.13 -8.81 7.14
N GLU A 2 -13.01 -9.92 6.42
CA GLU A 2 -11.97 -10.17 5.41
C GLU A 2 -12.60 -10.67 4.10
N LYS A 3 -12.03 -10.31 2.94
CA LYS A 3 -12.40 -10.82 1.61
C LYS A 3 -11.17 -11.08 0.73
N ARG A 4 -11.33 -11.97 -0.27
CA ARG A 4 -10.29 -12.36 -1.24
C ARG A 4 -10.35 -11.60 -2.58
N THR A 5 -10.99 -10.44 -2.58
CA THR A 5 -11.00 -9.53 -3.72
C THR A 5 -10.52 -8.16 -3.28
N PRO A 6 -9.66 -7.47 -4.04
CA PRO A 6 -9.28 -6.10 -3.73
C PRO A 6 -10.50 -5.21 -3.53
N HIS A 7 -10.47 -4.35 -2.53
CA HIS A 7 -11.47 -3.31 -2.37
C HIS A 7 -11.23 -2.16 -3.35
N TYR A 8 -9.95 -1.85 -3.62
CA TYR A 8 -9.54 -0.75 -4.47
C TYR A 8 -8.98 -1.26 -5.80
N LYS A 9 -9.21 -0.51 -6.88
CA LYS A 9 -8.64 -0.84 -8.19
C LYS A 9 -7.14 -0.55 -8.18
N LEU A 10 -6.30 -1.58 -8.35
CA LEU A 10 -4.84 -1.43 -8.35
C LEU A 10 -4.35 -0.37 -9.36
N GLU A 11 -4.97 -0.30 -10.54
CA GLU A 11 -4.65 0.73 -11.55
C GLU A 11 -4.85 2.17 -11.03
N LYS A 12 -5.89 2.42 -10.22
CA LYS A 12 -6.11 3.74 -9.60
C LYS A 12 -4.97 4.05 -8.63
N ILE A 13 -4.60 3.06 -7.80
CA ILE A 13 -3.50 3.19 -6.83
C ILE A 13 -2.20 3.51 -7.54
N LYS A 14 -1.85 2.74 -8.58
CA LYS A 14 -0.63 2.95 -9.37
C LYS A 14 -0.61 4.33 -10.03
N LYS A 15 -1.74 4.78 -10.59
CA LYS A 15 -1.86 6.12 -11.16
C LYS A 15 -1.59 7.20 -10.13
N THR A 16 -2.14 7.09 -8.93
CA THR A 16 -1.85 8.03 -7.83
C THR A 16 -0.38 7.99 -7.46
N VAL A 17 0.22 6.81 -7.29
CA VAL A 17 1.63 6.66 -6.89
C VAL A 17 2.61 7.15 -7.96
N ALA A 18 2.25 7.05 -9.24
CA ALA A 18 3.05 7.56 -10.35
C ALA A 18 3.09 9.10 -10.41
N ASP A 19 2.12 9.79 -9.81
CA ASP A 19 2.16 11.25 -9.68
C ASP A 19 3.12 11.65 -8.55
N ASN A 20 4.20 12.35 -8.91
CA ASN A 20 5.22 12.83 -7.98
C ASN A 20 4.69 13.89 -7.00
N ASN A 21 3.57 14.56 -7.30
CA ASN A 21 2.95 15.52 -6.41
C ASN A 21 2.02 14.87 -5.38
N SER A 22 1.65 13.60 -5.60
CA SER A 22 0.85 12.86 -4.63
C SER A 22 1.66 12.55 -3.38
N ARG A 23 0.96 12.42 -2.24
CA ARG A 23 1.59 12.09 -0.95
C ARG A 23 0.95 10.83 -0.36
N PRO A 24 1.21 9.65 -0.95
CA PRO A 24 0.53 8.42 -0.56
C PRO A 24 1.09 7.80 0.74
N PHE A 25 2.19 8.34 1.27
CA PHE A 25 2.85 7.84 2.47
C PHE A 25 2.73 8.88 3.59
N THR A 26 2.18 8.48 4.73
CA THR A 26 2.25 9.31 5.95
C THR A 26 3.68 9.31 6.51
N MET A 27 3.99 10.23 7.42
CA MET A 27 5.31 10.25 8.08
C MET A 27 5.64 8.92 8.77
N THR A 28 4.65 8.28 9.39
CA THR A 28 4.81 6.95 10.00
C THR A 28 5.08 5.87 8.95
N ALA A 29 4.41 5.94 7.79
CA ALA A 29 4.65 5.00 6.70
C ALA A 29 6.05 5.15 6.09
N LEU A 30 6.52 6.38 5.92
CA LEU A 30 7.87 6.67 5.45
C LEU A 30 8.93 6.12 6.41
N ARG A 31 8.74 6.32 7.73
CA ARG A 31 9.64 5.74 8.75
C ARG A 31 9.66 4.21 8.68
N GLY A 32 8.49 3.57 8.58
CA GLY A 32 8.42 2.11 8.43
C GLY A 32 9.06 1.60 7.13
N GLY A 33 8.99 2.38 6.04
CA GLY A 33 9.72 2.07 4.81
C GLY A 33 11.22 2.17 4.97
N LEU A 34 11.70 3.24 5.62
CA LEU A 34 13.13 3.45 5.91
C LEU A 34 13.71 2.35 6.80
N GLU A 35 12.96 1.87 7.81
CA GLU A 35 13.34 0.72 8.64
C GLU A 35 13.53 -0.57 7.82
N LEU A 36 12.90 -0.66 6.64
CA LEU A 36 13.05 -1.74 5.68
C LEU A 36 14.09 -1.43 4.58
N GLY A 37 14.87 -0.36 4.73
CA GLY A 37 15.86 0.08 3.74
C GLY A 37 15.28 0.80 2.52
N LEU A 38 14.00 1.19 2.56
CA LEU A 38 13.32 1.82 1.42
C LEU A 38 13.24 3.34 1.60
N THR A 39 13.82 4.08 0.65
CA THR A 39 13.50 5.50 0.46
C THR A 39 12.14 5.64 -0.22
N GLU A 40 11.52 6.83 -0.15
CA GLU A 40 10.21 7.05 -0.80
C GLU A 40 10.21 6.67 -2.29
N PRO A 41 11.21 7.01 -3.13
CA PRO A 41 11.24 6.56 -4.52
C PRO A 41 11.21 5.03 -4.67
N LEU A 42 11.94 4.31 -3.83
CA LEU A 42 11.92 2.84 -3.83
C LEU A 42 10.56 2.29 -3.38
N MET A 43 9.91 2.91 -2.40
CA MET A 43 8.56 2.55 -1.99
C MET A 43 7.56 2.72 -3.16
N ARG A 44 7.67 3.83 -3.91
CA ARG A 44 6.85 4.05 -5.12
C ARG A 44 7.12 2.98 -6.17
N GLU A 45 8.39 2.69 -6.44
CA GLU A 45 8.78 1.64 -7.41
C GLU A 45 8.18 0.28 -7.04
N VAL A 46 8.26 -0.13 -5.77
CA VAL A 46 7.71 -1.40 -5.31
C VAL A 46 6.18 -1.44 -5.52
N VAL A 47 5.45 -0.36 -5.21
CA VAL A 47 4.00 -0.30 -5.45
C VAL A 47 3.65 -0.33 -6.94
N LEU A 48 4.43 0.36 -7.78
CA LEU A 48 4.21 0.39 -9.23
C LEU A 48 4.45 -0.98 -9.89
N LYS A 49 5.30 -1.82 -9.30
CA LYS A 49 5.54 -3.20 -9.75
C LYS A 49 4.46 -4.21 -9.33
N LEU A 50 3.59 -3.88 -8.37
CA LEU A 50 2.57 -4.82 -7.90
C LEU A 50 1.66 -5.29 -9.03
N THR A 51 1.26 -6.54 -8.98
CA THR A 51 0.32 -7.17 -9.91
C THR A 51 -0.92 -7.62 -9.15
N ARG A 52 -1.91 -8.13 -9.88
CA ARG A 52 -3.09 -8.73 -9.27
C ARG A 52 -2.74 -9.99 -8.45
N ASP A 53 -1.70 -10.72 -8.85
CA ASP A 53 -1.30 -11.97 -8.20
C ASP A 53 -0.61 -11.72 -6.85
N ASP A 54 -0.08 -10.52 -6.64
CA ASP A 54 0.48 -10.09 -5.37
C ASP A 54 -0.60 -9.78 -4.32
N PHE A 55 -1.88 -9.74 -4.70
CA PHE A 55 -2.97 -9.48 -3.77
C PHE A 55 -3.13 -10.64 -2.78
N TYR A 56 -3.03 -10.33 -1.49
CA TYR A 56 -3.21 -11.32 -0.43
C TYR A 56 -4.64 -11.34 0.09
N LYS A 57 -5.13 -10.18 0.56
CA LYS A 57 -6.47 -10.05 1.13
C LYS A 57 -6.88 -8.60 1.27
N SER A 58 -8.17 -8.38 1.47
CA SER A 58 -8.71 -7.10 1.89
C SER A 58 -9.41 -7.28 3.23
N MET A 59 -9.09 -6.43 4.20
CA MET A 59 -9.66 -6.54 5.55
C MET A 59 -10.09 -5.18 6.08
N THR A 60 -11.13 -5.15 6.90
CA THR A 60 -11.52 -3.94 7.62
C THR A 60 -10.68 -3.77 8.88
N THR A 61 -10.55 -2.55 9.40
CA THR A 61 -10.02 -2.37 10.76
C THR A 61 -11.05 -2.82 11.79
N HIS A 62 -10.60 -3.06 13.03
CA HIS A 62 -11.51 -3.32 14.16
C HIS A 62 -12.25 -2.06 14.60
N SER A 63 -11.62 -0.89 14.44
CA SER A 63 -12.18 0.40 14.85
C SER A 63 -13.21 0.97 13.87
N ASP A 64 -13.13 0.60 12.59
CA ASP A 64 -14.06 1.06 11.56
C ASP A 64 -14.28 -0.02 10.49
N HIS A 65 -15.46 -0.63 10.50
CA HIS A 65 -15.84 -1.65 9.53
C HIS A 65 -16.11 -1.10 8.12
N ARG A 66 -16.16 0.23 7.94
CA ARG A 66 -16.29 0.86 6.62
C ARG A 66 -14.94 1.07 5.95
N LEU A 67 -13.86 1.09 6.73
CA LEU A 67 -12.51 1.31 6.23
C LEU A 67 -11.86 -0.01 5.84
N TRP A 68 -11.56 -0.17 4.56
CA TRP A 68 -10.91 -1.37 4.02
C TRP A 68 -9.41 -1.13 3.82
N GLN A 69 -8.62 -2.17 4.08
CA GLN A 69 -7.20 -2.22 3.79
C GLN A 69 -6.94 -3.36 2.83
N ASP A 70 -6.50 -3.04 1.62
CA ASP A 70 -5.98 -4.03 0.70
C ASP A 70 -4.53 -4.34 1.07
N VAL A 71 -4.23 -5.63 1.25
CA VAL A 71 -2.91 -6.13 1.60
C VAL A 71 -2.35 -6.87 0.40
N TYR A 72 -1.20 -6.41 -0.07
CA TYR A 72 -0.42 -7.07 -1.10
C TYR A 72 0.89 -7.63 -0.51
N GLN A 73 1.42 -8.67 -1.13
CA GLN A 73 2.73 -9.24 -0.84
C GLN A 73 3.69 -8.78 -1.94
N GLY A 74 4.56 -7.82 -1.61
CA GLY A 74 5.58 -7.33 -2.52
C GLY A 74 6.96 -7.82 -2.13
N LYS A 75 7.95 -7.36 -2.88
CA LYS A 75 9.36 -7.50 -2.55
C LYS A 75 10.09 -6.19 -2.71
N THR A 76 11.06 -5.92 -1.84
CA THR A 76 12.00 -4.81 -2.00
C THR A 76 12.91 -5.04 -3.21
N PRO A 77 13.66 -4.03 -3.67
CA PRO A 77 14.71 -4.22 -4.68
C PRO A 77 15.70 -5.34 -4.31
N ASP A 78 16.00 -5.49 -3.01
CA ASP A 78 16.87 -6.54 -2.46
C ASP A 78 16.13 -7.89 -2.26
N ASN A 79 14.97 -8.07 -2.90
CA ASN A 79 14.16 -9.30 -2.87
C ASN A 79 13.64 -9.69 -1.47
N ILE A 80 13.61 -8.76 -0.51
CA ILE A 80 13.08 -8.98 0.84
C ILE A 80 11.54 -8.94 0.76
N PRO A 81 10.83 -9.98 1.25
CA PRO A 81 9.37 -9.98 1.25
C PRO A 81 8.79 -8.92 2.20
N VAL A 82 7.78 -8.18 1.71
CA VAL A 82 7.09 -7.15 2.49
C VAL A 82 5.59 -7.23 2.30
N TYR A 83 4.83 -6.86 3.33
CA TYR A 83 3.42 -6.53 3.19
C TYR A 83 3.25 -5.06 2.84
N ILE A 84 2.38 -4.79 1.87
CA ILE A 84 2.01 -3.45 1.42
C ILE A 84 0.53 -3.29 1.71
N LYS A 85 0.20 -2.42 2.67
CA LYS A 85 -1.19 -2.13 3.08
C LYS A 85 -1.65 -0.84 2.44
N ILE A 86 -2.77 -0.89 1.74
CA ILE A 86 -3.32 0.21 0.96
C ILE A 86 -4.72 0.56 1.48
N THR A 87 -4.92 1.83 1.82
CA THR A 87 -6.20 2.39 2.27
C THR A 87 -6.51 3.63 1.45
N ASP A 88 -7.56 3.57 0.63
CA ASP A 88 -8.03 4.71 -0.17
C ASP A 88 -9.31 5.29 0.44
N PHE A 89 -9.55 6.58 0.18
CA PHE A 89 -10.62 7.34 0.81
C PHE A 89 -11.45 8.08 -0.24
N ASN A 90 -12.76 8.17 0.00
CA ASN A 90 -13.70 8.85 -0.91
C ASN A 90 -13.98 10.31 -0.49
N ASP A 91 -13.36 10.81 0.58
CA ASP A 91 -13.63 12.11 1.21
C ASP A 91 -12.43 13.08 1.12
N ALA A 92 -11.77 13.09 -0.05
CA ALA A 92 -10.62 13.95 -0.39
C ALA A 92 -9.32 13.71 0.40
N ARG A 93 -9.32 12.80 1.39
CA ARG A 93 -8.09 12.36 2.05
C ARG A 93 -7.15 11.68 1.05
N PRO A 94 -5.83 11.85 1.19
CA PRO A 94 -4.87 11.14 0.36
C PRO A 94 -4.95 9.63 0.64
N LEU A 95 -4.75 8.85 -0.41
CA LEU A 95 -4.39 7.44 -0.32
C LEU A 95 -3.29 7.23 0.74
N VAL A 96 -3.42 6.19 1.56
CA VAL A 96 -2.41 5.83 2.55
C VAL A 96 -1.86 4.45 2.23
N ILE A 97 -0.55 4.37 2.04
CA ILE A 97 0.20 3.14 1.80
C ILE A 97 1.21 2.94 2.94
N GLN A 98 1.26 1.72 3.49
CA GLN A 98 2.19 1.35 4.55
C GLN A 98 2.95 0.09 4.17
N PHE A 99 4.24 0.05 4.50
CA PHE A 99 5.08 -1.12 4.36
C PHE A 99 5.28 -1.79 5.73
N LYS A 100 5.30 -3.11 5.75
CA LYS A 100 5.61 -3.93 6.91
C LYS A 100 6.50 -5.09 6.48
N ALA A 101 7.44 -5.50 7.34
CA ALA A 101 8.12 -6.78 7.16
C ALA A 101 7.08 -7.89 7.07
N LYS A 102 7.33 -8.85 6.17
CA LYS A 102 6.45 -10.02 6.00
C LYS A 102 6.67 -11.05 7.09
#